data_AF-X1V5Y8-F1
#
_entry.id   AF-X1V5Y8-F1
#
_cell.length_a   1.000
_cell.length_b   1.000
_cell.length_c   1.000
_cell.angle_alpha   90.00
_cell.angle_beta   90.00
_cell.angle_gamma   90.00
#
_symmetry.space_group_name_H-M   'P 1'
#
loop_
_entity.id
_entity.type
_entity.pdbx_description
1 polymer ?
#
loop_
_entity_poly.entity_id
_entity_poly.type
_entity_poly.pdbx_seq_one_letter_code
_entity_poly.pdbx_strand_id
1 'polypeptide(L)' 'MDEHSKVLLGLDDYSRELARILRELLAAGSKRDRDKMLELAQDIEKLARGGNPDQNSG' A
#
# COMPACT_ATOMS: atom_id res chain seq x y z
N MET A 1 15.73 -15.56 -12.14
CA MET A 1 14.33 -15.29 -11.76
C MET A 1 13.66 -14.60 -12.92
N ASP A 2 12.58 -15.20 -13.43
CA ASP A 2 11.77 -14.68 -14.52
C ASP A 2 10.99 -13.41 -14.10
N GLU A 3 10.69 -12.54 -15.05
CA GLU A 3 10.04 -11.25 -14.83
C GLU A 3 8.65 -11.40 -14.20
N HIS A 4 7.89 -12.40 -14.64
CA HIS A 4 6.60 -12.76 -14.03
C HIS A 4 6.70 -13.14 -12.55
N SER A 5 7.79 -13.80 -12.15
CA SER A 5 8.00 -14.19 -10.75
C SER A 5 8.24 -12.97 -9.86
N LYS A 6 8.91 -11.93 -10.37
CA LYS A 6 9.16 -10.68 -9.65
C LYS A 6 7.88 -9.84 -9.49
N VAL A 7 7.04 -9.82 -10.52
CA VAL A 7 5.74 -9.13 -10.48
C VAL A 7 4.80 -9.79 -9.47
N LEU A 8 4.75 -11.13 -9.45
CA LEU A 8 3.93 -11.88 -8.49
C LEU A 8 4.41 -11.69 -7.03
N LEU A 9 5.72 -11.76 -6.78
CA LEU A 9 6.28 -11.46 -5.46
C LEU A 9 5.99 -10.01 -5.02
N GLY A 10 6.09 -9.04 -5.94
CA GLY A 10 5.74 -7.65 -5.67
C GLY A 10 4.25 -7.42 -5.36
N LEU A 11 3.36 -8.20 -5.99
CA LEU A 11 1.92 -8.19 -5.70
C LEU A 11 1.59 -8.76 -4.32
N ASP A 12 2.32 -9.77 -3.87
CA ASP A 12 2.15 -10.37 -2.53
C ASP A 12 2.58 -9.39 -1.43
N ASP A 13 3.70 -8.69 -1.61
CA ASP A 13 4.17 -7.66 -0.68
C ASP A 13 3.26 -6.42 -0.69
N TYR A 14 2.83 -5.96 -1.87
CA TYR A 14 1.84 -4.89 -2.00
C TYR A 14 0.53 -5.22 -1.27
N SER A 15 -0.01 -6.42 -1.50
CA SER A 15 -1.26 -6.88 -0.90
C SER A 15 -1.14 -7.01 0.63
N ARG A 16 0.01 -7.49 1.12
CA ARG A 16 0.29 -7.61 2.55
C ARG A 16 0.35 -6.24 3.23
N GLU A 17 1.04 -5.29 2.63
CA GLU A 17 1.19 -3.94 3.17
C GLU A 17 -0.13 -3.16 3.11
N LEU A 18 -0.89 -3.28 2.02
CA LEU A 18 -2.23 -2.70 1.93
C LEU A 18 -3.15 -3.25 3.01
N ALA A 19 -3.16 -4.57 3.23
CA ALA A 19 -3.95 -5.20 4.28
C ALA A 19 -3.54 -4.74 5.70
N ARG A 20 -2.25 -4.45 5.92
CA ARG A 20 -1.77 -3.84 7.17
C ARG A 20 -2.36 -2.44 7.36
N ILE A 21 -2.19 -1.56 6.37
CA ILE A 21 -2.66 -0.17 6.44
C ILE A 21 -4.18 -0.10 6.65
N LEU A 22 -4.95 -0.93 5.96
CA LEU A 22 -6.42 -0.96 6.11
C LEU A 22 -6.86 -1.39 7.52
N ARG A 23 -6.18 -2.36 8.15
CA ARG A 23 -6.47 -2.76 9.54
C ARG A 23 -6.21 -1.62 10.52
N GLU A 24 -5.10 -0.92 10.36
CA GLU A 24 -4.76 0.23 11.20
C GLU A 24 -5.75 1.38 10.99
N LEU A 25 -6.20 1.60 9.75
CA LEU A 25 -7.16 2.66 9.42
C LEU A 25 -8.51 2.43 10.09
N LEU A 26 -9.00 1.17 10.11
CA LEU A 26 -10.22 0.81 10.83
C LEU A 26 -10.10 1.04 12.33
N ALA A 27 -8.96 0.68 12.92
CA ALA A 27 -8.70 0.91 14.35
C ALA A 27 -8.62 2.41 14.70
N ALA A 28 -7.96 3.21 13.85
CA ALA A 28 -7.91 4.66 13.99
C ALA A 28 -9.30 5.31 13.83
N GLY A 29 -10.07 4.86 12.84
CA GLY A 29 -11.44 5.29 12.60
C GLY A 29 -12.38 5.01 13.77
N SER A 30 -12.25 3.83 14.39
CA SER A 30 -13.01 3.48 15.60
C SER A 30 -12.75 4.46 16.76
N LYS A 31 -11.50 4.96 16.88
CA LYS A 31 -11.10 5.96 17.88
C LYS A 31 -11.34 7.40 17.44
N ARG A 32 -11.80 7.62 16.20
CA ARG A 32 -11.90 8.94 15.54
C ARG A 32 -10.57 9.69 15.55
N ASP A 33 -9.46 8.96 15.48
CA ASP A 33 -8.11 9.52 15.42
C ASP A 33 -7.85 10.04 14.01
N ARG A 34 -8.24 11.29 13.77
CA ARG A 34 -8.21 11.92 12.44
C ARG A 34 -6.79 12.07 11.90
N ASP A 35 -5.83 12.37 12.78
CA ASP A 35 -4.44 12.55 12.38
C ASP A 35 -3.86 11.22 11.90
N LYS A 36 -4.08 10.13 12.66
CA LYS A 36 -3.62 8.81 12.24
C LYS A 36 -4.32 8.32 10.98
N MET A 37 -5.61 8.60 10.82
CA MET A 37 -6.33 8.27 9.59
C MET A 37 -5.75 9.00 8.36
N LEU A 38 -5.35 10.26 8.50
CA LEU A 38 -4.75 11.04 7.42
C LEU A 38 -3.36 10.50 7.06
N GLU A 39 -2.53 10.17 8.06
CA GLU A 39 -1.22 9.54 7.86
C GLU A 39 -1.36 8.22 7.07
N LEU A 40 -2.28 7.35 7.49
CA LEU A 40 -2.51 6.07 6.84
C LEU A 40 -3.07 6.23 5.41
N ALA A 41 -3.88 7.25 5.16
CA ALA A 41 -4.36 7.56 3.81
C ALA A 41 -3.20 7.99 2.88
N GLN A 42 -2.24 8.77 3.37
CA GLN A 42 -1.04 9.12 2.61
C GLN A 42 -0.16 7.90 2.33
N ASP A 43 -0.08 6.95 3.26
CA ASP A 43 0.66 5.72 3.05
C ASP A 43 0.01 4.81 2.00
N ILE A 44 -1.33 4.80 1.90
CA ILE A 44 -2.04 4.16 0.76
C ILE A 44 -1.64 4.82 -0.56
N GLU A 45 -1.60 6.16 -0.63
CA GLU A 45 -1.20 6.85 -1.86
C GLU A 45 0.24 6.53 -2.27
N LYS A 46 1.17 6.48 -1.31
CA LYS A 46 2.57 6.11 -1.57
C LYS A 46 2.67 4.66 -2.04
N LEU A 47 1.94 3.75 -1.40
CA LEU A 47 1.92 2.34 -1.77
C LEU A 47 1.38 2.15 -3.19
N ALA A 48 0.30 2.86 -3.56
CA ALA A 48 -0.26 2.85 -4.91
C ALA A 48 0.70 3.42 -5.97
N ARG A 49 1.48 4.45 -5.62
CA ARG A 49 2.51 5.02 -6.52
C ARG A 49 3.74 4.12 -6.67
N GLY A 50 4.10 3.36 -5.63
CA GLY A 50 5.22 2.42 -5.64
C GLY A 50 4.90 1.05 -6.26
N GLY A 51 3.63 0.72 -6.46
CA GLY A 51 3.16 -0.56 -6.99
C GLY A 51 3.25 -0.74 -8.51
N ASN A 52 3.89 0.19 -9.23
CA ASN A 52 3.97 0.14 -10.68
C ASN A 52 5.43 0.00 -11.17
N PRO A 53 5.88 -1.21 -11.55
CA PRO A 53 7.22 -1.42 -12.10
C PRO A 53 7.40 -0.94 -13.56
N ASP A 54 6.36 -0.41 -14.24
CA ASP A 54 6.37 -0.24 -15.70
C ASP A 54 5.99 1.16 -16.25
N GLN A 55 6.00 2.23 -15.44
CA GLN A 55 5.58 3.57 -15.94
C GLN A 55 6.54 4.71 -15.61
N ASN A 56 7.84 4.42 -15.52
CA ASN A 56 8.84 5.46 -15.78
C ASN A 56 9.63 5.12 -17.05
N SER A 57 8.93 5.22 -18.18
CA SER A 57 9.51 5.43 -19.51
C SER A 57 8.66 6.50 -20.18
N GLY A 58 9.06 7.77 -20.00
CA GLY A 58 8.41 8.93 -20.62
C GLY A 58 8.51 10.19 -19.80
#